data_AF-A0A2S9XX00-F1
#
_entry.id   AF-A0A2S9XX00-F1
#
_cell.length_a   1.000
_cell.length_b   1.000
_cell.length_c   1.000
_cell.angle_alpha   90.00
_cell.angle_beta   90.00
_cell.angle_gamma   90.00
#
_symmetry.space_group_name_H-M   'P 1'
#
loop_
_entity.id
_entity.type
_entity.pdbx_description
1 polymer ?
#
loop_
_entity_poly.entity_id
_entity_poly.type
_entity_poly.pdbx_seq_one_letter_code
_entity_poly.pdbx_strand_id
1 'polypeptide(L)'
;MPRPVPALAQLLAASLVSVTLGCAAPCTRVQDSHTAFRKATLPVTGNARPTPGVSDGQPHASVSIPYELIDAMIAKQLGRLPTLNVPVPAVAGVSLGNLGVAVQSVRARPAPAGELGFRVTIGLEQGKRAVMTVDVDARVRPQLSPARGMLSVALSGRDVIELKPSISAQSRKQLGDWIWSQIPGAAKMVVDRGTVGALAGELADQLMGQASRLLERDLLDDLGELARFEFDLPDELPVGAITLTAAERYLDIDLRTTLRVEHGLAPGHARRANLHPNLIQARISGDTVAALANHAIREGRIPERWTLEGEPSPTGELYAGVGWAEGASDPLEVHLWKLSSDCAHVVLRGEPHLRVVRRELELGTEQAKVHSVVGSAKVRAGLFFSKAARRGVSLIERTAASTEVEIGGTTMNAQIAAAEIDGDELVLGLQLSPAPAKRGR
;
A
#
# COMPACT_ATOMS: atom_id res chain seq x y z
N MET A 1 67.06 5.52 65.63
CA MET A 1 65.75 6.06 66.04
C MET A 1 65.14 6.80 64.86
N PRO A 2 64.18 6.21 64.13
CA PRO A 2 63.57 6.84 62.96
C PRO A 2 62.36 7.70 63.37
N ARG A 3 62.27 8.88 62.76
CA ARG A 3 61.18 9.86 62.94
C ARG A 3 59.90 9.39 62.25
N PRO A 4 58.71 9.70 62.80
CA PRO A 4 57.43 9.42 62.15
C PRO A 4 57.20 10.38 60.98
N VAL A 5 56.76 9.83 59.85
CA VAL A 5 56.27 10.56 58.66
C VAL A 5 54.78 10.91 58.90
N PRO A 6 54.31 12.12 58.59
CA PRO A 6 52.96 12.57 58.92
C PRO A 6 51.90 11.93 58.02
N ALA A 7 50.80 11.50 58.63
CA ALA A 7 49.62 10.86 58.04
C ALA A 7 48.83 11.72 57.02
N LEU A 8 49.33 12.89 56.62
CA LEU A 8 48.68 13.77 55.65
C LEU A 8 48.90 13.33 54.18
N ALA A 9 49.97 12.58 53.91
CA ALA A 9 50.28 12.12 52.55
C ALA A 9 49.40 10.93 52.09
N GLN A 10 48.81 10.17 53.02
CA GLN A 10 47.94 9.03 52.69
C GLN A 10 46.48 9.44 52.39
N LEU A 11 46.01 10.59 52.90
CA LEU A 11 44.65 11.10 52.63
C LEU A 11 44.51 11.82 51.27
N LEU A 12 45.60 12.37 50.72
CA LEU A 12 45.63 12.95 49.37
C LEU A 12 45.82 11.89 48.26
N ALA A 13 46.39 10.73 48.57
CA ALA A 13 46.48 9.62 47.62
C ALA A 13 45.15 8.84 47.47
N ALA A 14 44.31 8.82 48.51
CA ALA A 14 43.00 8.13 48.48
C ALA A 14 41.89 8.92 47.76
N SER A 15 42.04 10.25 47.61
CA SER A 15 41.06 11.11 46.94
C SER A 15 41.28 11.25 45.42
N LEU A 16 42.42 10.78 44.89
CA LEU A 16 42.71 10.74 43.45
C LEU A 16 42.35 9.39 42.79
N VAL A 17 42.08 8.33 43.56
CA VAL A 17 41.66 7.02 43.04
C VAL A 17 40.14 6.95 42.79
N SER A 18 39.34 7.87 43.32
CA SER A 18 37.89 7.90 43.11
C SER A 18 37.44 8.62 41.81
N VAL A 19 38.35 9.24 41.06
CA VAL A 19 38.01 9.93 39.79
C VAL A 19 38.14 9.00 38.57
N THR A 20 38.88 7.89 38.68
CA THR A 20 39.06 6.93 37.57
C THR A 20 37.92 5.91 37.46
N LEU A 21 37.13 5.68 38.51
CA LEU A 21 35.95 4.80 38.49
C LEU A 21 34.68 5.48 37.93
N GLY A 22 34.68 6.80 37.77
CA GLY A 22 33.55 7.56 37.21
C GLY A 22 33.48 7.61 35.68
N CYS A 23 34.54 7.20 34.98
CA CYS A 23 34.63 7.27 33.51
C CYS A 23 34.03 6.04 32.79
N ALA A 24 33.88 4.91 33.48
CA ALA A 24 33.30 3.69 32.90
C ALA A 24 31.77 3.75 32.82
N ALA A 25 31.11 4.35 33.82
CA ALA A 25 29.64 4.37 33.94
C ALA A 25 28.88 5.12 32.82
N PRO A 26 29.43 6.16 32.17
CA PRO A 26 28.80 6.77 31.00
C PRO A 26 28.94 5.91 29.74
N CYS A 27 30.10 5.29 29.53
CA CYS A 27 30.35 4.43 28.37
C CYS A 27 29.49 3.16 28.40
N THR A 28 29.37 2.51 29.56
CA THR A 28 28.47 1.34 29.70
C THR A 28 27.03 1.73 29.39
N ARG A 29 26.52 2.84 29.93
CA ARG A 29 25.17 3.34 29.61
C ARG A 29 24.95 3.62 28.12
N VAL A 30 25.94 4.21 27.44
CA VAL A 30 25.86 4.45 25.99
C VAL A 30 25.83 3.13 25.22
N GLN A 31 26.70 2.17 25.57
CA GLN A 31 26.74 0.85 24.96
C GLN A 31 25.46 0.04 25.22
N ASP A 32 24.94 0.10 26.45
CA ASP A 32 23.67 -0.53 26.85
C ASP A 32 22.51 0.09 26.06
N SER A 33 22.49 1.41 25.89
CA SER A 33 21.46 2.10 25.11
C SER A 33 21.48 1.69 23.63
N HIS A 34 22.67 1.59 23.03
CA HIS A 34 22.83 1.12 21.65
C HIS A 34 22.38 -0.34 21.52
N THR A 35 22.80 -1.20 22.45
CA THR A 35 22.41 -2.62 22.46
C THR A 35 20.90 -2.77 22.64
N ALA A 36 20.30 -2.00 23.55
CA ALA A 36 18.85 -1.98 23.78
C ALA A 36 18.10 -1.51 22.53
N PHE A 37 18.56 -0.44 21.88
CA PHE A 37 17.97 0.05 20.62
C PHE A 37 18.07 -0.98 19.50
N ARG A 38 19.23 -1.60 19.31
CA ARG A 38 19.42 -2.65 18.30
C ARG A 38 18.51 -3.83 18.57
N LYS A 39 18.37 -4.26 19.82
CA LYS A 39 17.43 -5.32 20.22
C LYS A 39 15.98 -4.91 19.99
N ALA A 40 15.61 -3.67 20.29
CA ALA A 40 14.25 -3.14 20.12
C ALA A 40 13.86 -2.93 18.66
N THR A 41 14.81 -2.88 17.72
CA THR A 41 14.52 -2.72 16.29
C THR A 41 14.55 -4.05 15.52
N LEU A 42 14.86 -5.18 16.19
CA LEU A 42 14.87 -6.49 15.55
C LEU A 42 13.45 -6.88 15.07
N PRO A 43 13.34 -7.58 13.92
CA PRO A 43 12.06 -8.12 13.47
C PRO A 43 11.42 -9.03 14.51
N VAL A 44 10.09 -9.03 14.57
CA VAL A 44 9.33 -9.94 15.41
C VAL A 44 9.35 -11.32 14.77
N THR A 45 10.00 -12.28 15.42
CA THR A 45 9.95 -13.69 14.99
C THR A 45 8.61 -14.29 15.42
N GLY A 46 7.96 -15.03 14.51
CA GLY A 46 6.55 -15.44 14.59
C GLY A 46 6.09 -16.27 15.80
N ASN A 47 6.97 -16.58 16.75
CA ASN A 47 6.64 -17.30 17.99
C ASN A 47 6.65 -16.40 19.24
N ALA A 48 7.04 -15.12 19.11
CA ALA A 48 6.95 -14.18 20.22
C ALA A 48 5.51 -13.67 20.36
N ARG A 49 4.88 -13.97 21.50
CA ARG A 49 3.57 -13.38 21.87
C ARG A 49 3.69 -11.85 21.73
N PRO A 50 2.81 -11.18 20.96
CA PRO A 50 2.86 -9.74 20.82
C PRO A 50 2.83 -9.13 22.22
N THR A 51 3.84 -8.32 22.51
CA THR A 51 3.91 -7.58 23.77
C THR A 51 2.79 -6.54 23.72
N PRO A 52 2.00 -6.33 24.79
CA PRO A 52 1.03 -5.24 24.82
C PRO A 52 1.72 -3.93 24.43
N GLY A 53 1.22 -3.23 23.41
CA GLY A 53 1.85 -2.04 22.82
C GLY A 53 2.51 -2.24 21.44
N VAL A 54 2.53 -3.45 20.89
CA VAL A 54 2.79 -3.67 19.45
C VAL A 54 1.47 -3.48 18.73
N SER A 55 1.32 -2.40 17.96
CA SER A 55 0.23 -2.10 17.00
C SER A 55 -0.87 -3.16 17.03
N ASP A 56 -1.96 -2.90 17.79
CA ASP A 56 -3.05 -3.84 18.15
C ASP A 56 -3.86 -4.32 16.91
N GLY A 57 -3.20 -5.00 15.97
CA GLY A 57 -3.77 -5.36 14.68
C GLY A 57 -3.87 -4.21 13.68
N GLN A 58 -3.39 -3.00 14.00
CA GLN A 58 -3.45 -1.86 13.08
C GLN A 58 -2.50 -2.03 11.88
N PRO A 59 -2.88 -1.52 10.70
CA PRO A 59 -2.00 -1.56 9.53
C PRO A 59 -0.80 -0.64 9.73
N HIS A 60 0.36 -1.05 9.21
CA HIS A 60 1.60 -0.26 9.22
C HIS A 60 1.66 0.69 8.02
N ALA A 61 1.08 0.25 6.90
CA ALA A 61 0.86 1.05 5.71
C ALA A 61 -0.49 0.66 5.09
N SER A 62 -1.08 1.57 4.30
CA SER A 62 -2.34 1.34 3.60
C SER A 62 -2.29 2.01 2.22
N VAL A 63 -2.81 1.33 1.21
CA VAL A 63 -2.91 1.82 -0.17
C VAL A 63 -4.36 1.83 -0.60
N SER A 64 -4.92 3.01 -0.87
CA SER A 64 -6.30 3.21 -1.33
C SER A 64 -6.34 3.47 -2.84
N ILE A 65 -6.94 2.55 -3.59
CA ILE A 65 -7.06 2.60 -5.05
C ILE A 65 -8.50 2.94 -5.46
N PRO A 66 -8.76 4.03 -6.21
CA PRO A 66 -10.11 4.35 -6.70
C PRO A 66 -10.66 3.30 -7.66
N TYR A 67 -11.92 2.90 -7.52
CA TYR A 67 -12.55 1.96 -8.46
C TYR A 67 -12.60 2.49 -9.88
N GLU A 68 -12.74 3.81 -10.06
CA GLU A 68 -12.73 4.43 -11.39
C GLU A 68 -11.41 4.20 -12.13
N LEU A 69 -10.30 4.07 -11.40
CA LEU A 69 -9.01 3.72 -11.97
C LEU A 69 -8.97 2.25 -12.41
N ILE A 70 -9.43 1.33 -11.55
CA ILE A 70 -9.52 -0.11 -11.87
C ILE A 70 -10.41 -0.32 -13.10
N ASP A 71 -11.59 0.29 -13.11
CA ASP A 71 -12.55 0.25 -14.21
C ASP A 71 -11.94 0.75 -15.53
N ALA A 72 -11.22 1.87 -15.49
CA ALA A 72 -10.59 2.45 -16.68
C ALA A 72 -9.48 1.55 -17.24
N MET A 73 -8.81 0.79 -16.38
CA MET A 73 -7.79 -0.18 -16.79
C MET A 73 -8.43 -1.41 -17.43
N ILE A 74 -9.47 -1.98 -16.81
CA ILE A 74 -10.19 -3.14 -17.36
C ILE A 74 -10.86 -2.77 -18.69
N ALA A 75 -11.51 -1.61 -18.77
CA ALA A 75 -12.23 -1.16 -19.97
C ALA A 75 -11.33 -1.11 -21.23
N LYS A 76 -10.04 -0.81 -21.09
CA LYS A 76 -9.08 -0.81 -22.21
C LYS A 76 -8.82 -2.22 -22.75
N GLN A 77 -9.02 -3.25 -21.93
CA GLN A 77 -8.76 -4.64 -22.26
C GLN A 77 -10.00 -5.37 -22.79
N LEU A 78 -11.21 -4.91 -22.46
CA LEU A 78 -12.46 -5.59 -22.85
C LEU A 78 -12.62 -5.79 -24.37
N GLY A 79 -12.08 -4.89 -25.19
CA GLY A 79 -12.13 -5.05 -26.66
C GLY A 79 -11.33 -6.24 -27.21
N ARG A 80 -10.54 -6.93 -26.37
CA ARG A 80 -9.79 -8.14 -26.74
C ARG A 80 -10.59 -9.43 -26.51
N LEU A 81 -11.72 -9.36 -25.81
CA LEU A 81 -12.55 -10.52 -25.54
C LEU A 81 -13.24 -11.02 -26.80
N PRO A 82 -13.35 -12.35 -26.99
CA PRO A 82 -14.11 -12.91 -28.09
C PRO A 82 -15.61 -12.65 -27.91
N THR A 83 -16.30 -12.36 -29.02
CA THR A 83 -17.76 -12.41 -29.06
C THR A 83 -18.19 -13.86 -29.24
N LEU A 84 -18.98 -14.39 -28.29
CA LEU A 84 -19.55 -15.74 -28.38
C LEU A 84 -20.91 -15.68 -29.08
N ASN A 85 -21.42 -16.81 -29.56
CA ASN A 85 -22.77 -16.89 -30.13
C ASN A 85 -23.65 -17.81 -29.31
N VAL A 86 -24.86 -17.34 -28.98
CA VAL A 86 -25.91 -18.16 -28.34
C VAL A 86 -27.07 -18.39 -29.30
N PRO A 87 -27.55 -19.63 -29.45
CA PRO A 87 -28.77 -19.90 -30.17
C PRO A 87 -29.96 -19.35 -29.38
N VAL A 88 -30.82 -18.59 -30.05
CA VAL A 88 -32.06 -18.10 -29.43
C VAL A 88 -33.10 -19.22 -29.49
N PRO A 89 -33.72 -19.59 -28.34
CA PRO A 89 -34.85 -20.49 -28.32
C PRO A 89 -35.94 -20.08 -29.33
N ALA A 90 -36.52 -21.06 -30.03
CA ALA A 90 -37.60 -20.79 -30.97
C ALA A 90 -38.84 -20.29 -30.21
N VAL A 91 -39.48 -19.25 -30.73
CA VAL A 91 -40.72 -18.70 -30.18
C VAL A 91 -41.85 -19.05 -31.14
N ALA A 92 -42.85 -19.80 -30.67
CA ALA A 92 -43.97 -20.28 -31.49
C ALA A 92 -43.53 -21.03 -32.77
N GLY A 93 -42.44 -21.81 -32.70
CA GLY A 93 -41.90 -22.57 -33.83
C GLY A 93 -41.05 -21.76 -34.82
N VAL A 94 -40.88 -20.45 -34.59
CA VAL A 94 -40.03 -19.58 -35.42
C VAL A 94 -38.64 -19.49 -34.82
N SER A 95 -37.62 -19.85 -35.60
CA SER A 95 -36.22 -19.62 -35.22
C SER A 95 -35.90 -18.13 -35.27
N LEU A 96 -35.35 -17.60 -34.19
CA LEU A 96 -34.91 -16.20 -34.08
C LEU A 96 -33.40 -16.04 -34.40
N GLY A 97 -32.73 -17.12 -34.83
CA GLY A 97 -31.30 -17.14 -35.15
C GLY A 97 -30.41 -17.20 -33.91
N ASN A 98 -29.24 -16.55 -34.01
CA ASN A 98 -28.24 -16.48 -32.95
C ASN A 98 -28.06 -15.03 -32.48
N LEU A 99 -27.71 -14.87 -31.21
CA LEU A 99 -27.24 -13.59 -30.66
C LEU A 99 -25.74 -13.68 -30.36
N GLY A 100 -25.01 -12.63 -30.70
CA GLY A 100 -23.67 -12.39 -30.19
C GLY A 100 -23.76 -12.07 -28.69
N VAL A 101 -22.82 -12.61 -27.92
CA VAL A 101 -22.64 -12.35 -26.49
C VAL A 101 -21.30 -11.68 -26.33
N ALA A 102 -21.31 -10.45 -25.82
CA ALA A 102 -20.11 -9.66 -25.60
C ALA A 102 -20.13 -9.03 -24.21
N VAL A 103 -18.99 -8.99 -23.53
CA VAL A 103 -18.85 -8.24 -22.28
C VAL A 103 -18.73 -6.77 -22.61
N GLN A 104 -19.71 -5.96 -22.20
CA GLN A 104 -19.76 -4.53 -22.50
C GLN A 104 -19.00 -3.69 -21.47
N SER A 105 -19.09 -4.07 -20.20
CA SER A 105 -18.36 -3.38 -19.13
C SER A 105 -18.13 -4.30 -17.93
N VAL A 106 -17.04 -4.03 -17.21
CA VAL A 106 -16.75 -4.61 -15.90
C VAL A 106 -16.46 -3.45 -14.96
N ARG A 107 -17.15 -3.43 -13.82
CA ARG A 107 -17.08 -2.36 -12.82
C ARG A 107 -16.73 -2.93 -11.46
N ALA A 108 -15.64 -2.47 -10.85
CA ALA A 108 -15.30 -2.82 -9.46
C ALA A 108 -16.32 -2.20 -8.49
N ARG A 109 -16.64 -2.92 -7.41
CA ARG A 109 -17.65 -2.53 -6.43
C ARG A 109 -17.30 -3.01 -5.01
N PRO A 110 -17.91 -2.39 -3.99
CA PRO A 110 -17.76 -2.83 -2.60
C PRO A 110 -18.20 -4.27 -2.41
N ALA A 111 -17.54 -4.97 -1.48
CA ALA A 111 -17.81 -6.35 -1.10
C ALA A 111 -17.47 -6.55 0.39
N PRO A 112 -17.88 -7.67 1.01
CA PRO A 112 -17.45 -8.02 2.36
C PRO A 112 -15.93 -8.03 2.52
N ALA A 113 -15.45 -7.93 3.76
CA ALA A 113 -14.02 -7.88 4.07
C ALA A 113 -13.27 -9.09 3.49
N GLY A 114 -12.11 -8.85 2.88
CA GLY A 114 -11.31 -9.87 2.20
C GLY A 114 -11.83 -10.31 0.82
N GLU A 115 -12.84 -9.62 0.27
CA GLU A 115 -13.42 -9.89 -1.04
C GLU A 115 -13.43 -8.63 -1.91
N LEU A 116 -13.50 -8.79 -3.23
CA LEU A 116 -13.76 -7.70 -4.17
C LEU A 116 -14.99 -8.04 -5.02
N GLY A 117 -15.88 -7.05 -5.19
CA GLY A 117 -17.06 -7.18 -6.03
C GLY A 117 -16.79 -6.68 -7.44
N PHE A 118 -17.40 -7.32 -8.42
CA PHE A 118 -17.48 -6.82 -9.79
C PHE A 118 -18.93 -6.86 -10.26
N ARG A 119 -19.33 -5.86 -11.06
CA ARG A 119 -20.52 -5.93 -11.90
C ARG A 119 -20.09 -6.04 -13.36
N VAL A 120 -20.44 -7.16 -13.96
CA VAL A 120 -20.19 -7.48 -15.36
C VAL A 120 -21.48 -7.26 -16.13
N THR A 121 -21.48 -6.34 -17.11
CA THR A 121 -22.62 -6.15 -18.01
C THR A 121 -22.33 -6.87 -19.31
N ILE A 122 -23.17 -7.85 -19.62
CA ILE A 122 -23.11 -8.68 -20.83
C ILE A 122 -24.19 -8.18 -21.80
N GLY A 123 -23.78 -7.81 -23.00
CA GLY A 123 -24.68 -7.48 -24.09
C GLY A 123 -25.02 -8.73 -24.91
N LEU A 124 -26.29 -8.91 -25.21
CA LEU A 124 -26.74 -9.80 -26.28
C LEU A 124 -27.09 -8.94 -27.49
N GLU A 125 -26.48 -9.23 -28.63
CA GLU A 125 -26.56 -8.42 -29.85
C GLU A 125 -26.87 -9.24 -31.10
N GLN A 126 -27.53 -8.61 -32.07
CA GLN A 126 -27.74 -9.18 -33.40
C GLN A 126 -27.03 -8.28 -34.42
N GLY A 127 -25.87 -8.72 -34.90
CA GLY A 127 -24.98 -7.86 -35.67
C GLY A 127 -24.49 -6.68 -34.83
N LYS A 128 -24.78 -5.45 -35.24
CA LYS A 128 -24.42 -4.22 -34.48
C LYS A 128 -25.51 -3.73 -33.52
N ARG A 129 -26.64 -4.43 -33.43
CA ARG A 129 -27.81 -3.99 -32.68
C ARG A 129 -27.87 -4.70 -31.34
N ALA A 130 -27.80 -3.95 -30.25
CA ALA A 130 -28.09 -4.46 -28.92
C ALA A 130 -29.55 -4.92 -28.82
N VAL A 131 -29.76 -6.15 -28.36
CA VAL A 131 -31.08 -6.77 -28.16
C VAL A 131 -31.47 -6.68 -26.69
N MET A 132 -30.55 -7.00 -25.79
CA MET A 132 -30.74 -6.87 -24.34
C MET A 132 -29.40 -6.89 -23.61
N THR A 133 -29.42 -6.58 -22.32
CA THR A 133 -28.26 -6.73 -21.43
C THR A 133 -28.60 -7.60 -20.23
N VAL A 134 -27.58 -8.31 -19.72
CA VAL A 134 -27.61 -9.09 -18.49
C VAL A 134 -26.51 -8.56 -17.58
N ASP A 135 -26.85 -8.25 -16.34
CA ASP A 135 -25.87 -7.82 -15.33
C ASP A 135 -25.55 -9.01 -14.42
N VAL A 136 -24.27 -9.33 -14.28
CA VAL A 136 -23.78 -10.38 -13.39
C VAL A 136 -22.96 -9.74 -12.27
N ASP A 137 -23.42 -9.94 -11.05
CA ASP A 137 -22.66 -9.57 -9.86
C ASP A 137 -21.74 -10.71 -9.48
N ALA A 138 -20.44 -10.48 -9.62
CA ALA A 138 -19.41 -11.41 -9.19
C ALA A 138 -18.80 -10.96 -7.87
N ARG A 139 -18.52 -11.90 -6.98
CA ARG A 139 -17.61 -11.68 -5.85
C ARG A 139 -16.40 -12.58 -6.02
N VAL A 140 -15.23 -12.03 -5.78
CA VAL A 140 -13.96 -12.77 -5.88
C VAL A 140 -13.21 -12.72 -4.56
N ARG A 141 -12.43 -13.76 -4.31
CA ARG A 141 -11.45 -13.81 -3.23
C ARG A 141 -10.05 -13.55 -3.79
N PRO A 142 -9.43 -12.40 -3.47
CA PRO A 142 -8.04 -12.14 -3.80
C PRO A 142 -7.09 -13.21 -3.28
N GLN A 143 -6.05 -13.50 -4.07
CA GLN A 143 -4.93 -14.32 -3.64
C GLN A 143 -3.89 -13.44 -2.97
N LEU A 144 -3.62 -13.72 -1.70
CA LEU A 144 -2.67 -12.98 -0.87
C LEU A 144 -1.48 -13.88 -0.56
N SER A 145 -0.28 -13.44 -0.94
CA SER A 145 0.97 -14.11 -0.61
C SER A 145 1.92 -13.15 0.11
N PRO A 146 1.81 -13.00 1.45
CA PRO A 146 2.69 -12.14 2.23
C PRO A 146 4.18 -12.49 2.04
N ALA A 147 4.50 -13.78 1.95
CA ALA A 147 5.88 -14.26 1.76
C ALA A 147 6.50 -13.84 0.42
N ARG A 148 5.66 -13.55 -0.60
CA ARG A 148 6.09 -13.04 -1.91
C ARG A 148 5.77 -11.57 -2.09
N GLY A 149 5.26 -10.89 -1.06
CA GLY A 149 4.78 -9.51 -1.18
C GLY A 149 3.68 -9.31 -2.24
N MET A 150 2.95 -10.37 -2.60
CA MET A 150 2.08 -10.36 -3.78
C MET A 150 0.61 -10.35 -3.38
N LEU A 151 -0.14 -9.40 -3.95
CA LEU A 151 -1.59 -9.40 -4.00
C LEU A 151 -2.01 -9.60 -5.46
N SER A 152 -2.77 -10.65 -5.74
CA SER A 152 -3.37 -10.89 -7.05
C SER A 152 -4.88 -10.91 -6.91
N VAL A 153 -5.55 -10.07 -7.69
CA VAL A 153 -7.00 -10.09 -7.84
C VAL A 153 -7.33 -10.37 -9.29
N ALA A 154 -8.13 -11.39 -9.54
CA ALA A 154 -8.58 -11.73 -10.88
C ALA A 154 -10.06 -12.09 -10.85
N LEU A 155 -10.79 -11.73 -11.92
CA LEU A 155 -12.14 -12.21 -12.17
C LEU A 155 -12.09 -13.59 -12.83
N SER A 156 -11.35 -14.54 -12.23
CA SER A 156 -11.13 -15.88 -12.78
C SER A 156 -12.09 -16.90 -12.17
N GLY A 157 -12.41 -17.98 -12.89
CA GLY A 157 -13.29 -19.04 -12.37
C GLY A 157 -12.78 -19.68 -11.07
N ARG A 158 -11.47 -19.58 -10.78
CA ARG A 158 -10.85 -20.10 -9.55
C ARG A 158 -11.02 -19.19 -8.34
N ASP A 159 -11.17 -17.89 -8.59
CA ASP A 159 -11.22 -16.87 -7.54
C ASP A 159 -12.65 -16.39 -7.27
N VAL A 160 -13.57 -16.62 -8.23
CA VAL A 160 -15.00 -16.31 -8.07
C VAL A 160 -15.62 -17.20 -7.00
N ILE A 161 -16.22 -16.56 -5.99
CA ILE A 161 -16.93 -17.22 -4.89
C ILE A 161 -18.45 -17.15 -5.05
N GLU A 162 -18.95 -16.20 -5.83
CA GLU A 162 -20.38 -16.06 -6.11
C GLU A 162 -20.62 -15.34 -7.44
N LEU A 163 -21.61 -15.81 -8.21
CA LEU A 163 -22.17 -15.15 -9.38
C LEU A 163 -23.68 -15.00 -9.21
N LYS A 164 -24.18 -13.77 -9.32
CA LYS A 164 -25.60 -13.44 -9.25
C LYS A 164 -26.02 -12.74 -10.54
N PRO A 165 -26.52 -13.48 -11.54
CA PRO A 165 -27.06 -12.88 -12.74
C PRO A 165 -28.38 -12.19 -12.42
N SER A 166 -28.62 -11.06 -13.08
CA SER A 166 -29.83 -10.27 -12.95
C SER A 166 -30.13 -9.59 -14.28
N ILE A 167 -31.41 -9.26 -14.47
CA ILE A 167 -31.87 -8.55 -15.66
C ILE A 167 -32.78 -7.40 -15.26
N SER A 168 -32.54 -6.23 -15.83
CA SER A 168 -33.38 -5.06 -15.58
C SER A 168 -34.72 -5.14 -16.32
N ALA A 169 -35.74 -4.44 -15.82
CA ALA A 169 -37.02 -4.30 -16.52
C ALA A 169 -36.86 -3.63 -17.90
N GLN A 170 -35.89 -2.72 -18.03
CA GLN A 170 -35.56 -2.08 -19.32
C GLN A 170 -35.01 -3.10 -20.32
N SER A 171 -34.08 -3.97 -19.90
CA SER A 171 -33.51 -5.01 -20.75
C SER A 171 -34.57 -6.01 -21.21
N ARG A 172 -35.52 -6.38 -20.32
CA ARG A 172 -36.69 -7.20 -20.68
C ARG A 172 -37.57 -6.52 -21.74
N LYS A 173 -37.82 -5.21 -21.59
CA LYS A 173 -38.58 -4.43 -22.57
C LYS A 173 -37.87 -4.35 -23.92
N GLN A 174 -36.55 -4.13 -23.93
CA GLN A 174 -35.75 -4.09 -25.16
C GLN A 174 -35.82 -5.41 -25.92
N LEU A 175 -35.76 -6.55 -25.22
CA LEU A 175 -35.96 -7.86 -25.82
C LEU A 175 -37.37 -7.97 -26.43
N GLY A 176 -38.41 -7.59 -25.69
CA GLY A 176 -39.80 -7.62 -26.20
C GLY A 176 -40.00 -6.75 -27.45
N ASP A 177 -39.41 -5.55 -27.46
CA ASP A 177 -39.44 -4.65 -28.62
C ASP A 177 -38.66 -5.23 -29.81
N TRP A 178 -37.54 -5.90 -29.56
CA TRP A 178 -36.79 -6.62 -30.60
C TRP A 178 -37.59 -7.79 -31.17
N ILE A 179 -38.17 -8.66 -30.34
CA ILE A 179 -39.03 -9.77 -30.79
C ILE A 179 -40.18 -9.22 -31.63
N TRP A 180 -40.88 -8.19 -31.13
CA TRP A 180 -41.97 -7.54 -31.86
C TRP A 180 -41.51 -7.02 -33.23
N SER A 181 -40.27 -6.54 -33.35
CA SER A 181 -39.73 -6.09 -34.63
C SER A 181 -39.49 -7.22 -35.64
N GLN A 182 -39.25 -8.46 -35.17
CA GLN A 182 -39.05 -9.63 -36.01
C GLN A 182 -40.37 -10.25 -36.51
N ILE A 183 -41.49 -9.96 -35.86
CA ILE A 183 -42.79 -10.53 -36.24
C ILE A 183 -43.29 -9.86 -37.55
N PRO A 184 -43.63 -10.64 -38.60
CA PRO A 184 -44.22 -10.12 -39.83
C PRO A 184 -45.54 -9.37 -39.58
N GLY A 185 -45.82 -8.35 -40.40
CA GLY A 185 -47.01 -7.49 -40.23
C GLY A 185 -48.33 -8.26 -40.12
N ALA A 186 -48.51 -9.33 -40.91
CA ALA A 186 -49.73 -10.14 -40.87
C ALA A 186 -49.92 -10.87 -39.53
N ALA A 187 -48.84 -11.35 -38.90
CA ALA A 187 -48.89 -12.05 -37.61
C ALA A 187 -49.17 -11.09 -36.43
N LYS A 188 -48.78 -9.81 -36.55
CA LYS A 188 -49.09 -8.76 -35.57
C LYS A 188 -50.59 -8.46 -35.43
N MET A 189 -51.42 -8.88 -36.41
CA MET A 189 -52.87 -8.75 -36.31
C MET A 189 -53.51 -9.79 -35.38
N VAL A 190 -52.79 -10.88 -35.10
CA VAL A 190 -53.29 -12.02 -34.30
C VAL A 190 -52.66 -12.05 -32.92
N VAL A 191 -51.44 -11.54 -32.78
CA VAL A 191 -50.69 -11.53 -31.51
C VAL A 191 -50.63 -10.11 -30.95
N ASP A 192 -51.09 -9.93 -29.71
CA ASP A 192 -50.98 -8.65 -29.03
C ASP A 192 -49.58 -8.42 -28.41
N ARG A 193 -49.24 -7.15 -28.20
CA ARG A 193 -47.92 -6.77 -27.67
C ARG A 193 -47.70 -7.21 -26.22
N GLY A 194 -48.77 -7.39 -25.43
CA GLY A 194 -48.70 -7.88 -24.06
C GLY A 194 -48.27 -9.35 -24.01
N THR A 195 -48.84 -10.20 -24.85
CA THR A 195 -48.43 -11.60 -25.02
C THR A 195 -46.96 -11.71 -25.42
N VAL A 196 -46.49 -10.87 -26.35
CA VAL A 196 -45.05 -10.82 -26.70
C VAL A 196 -44.18 -10.37 -25.54
N GLY A 197 -44.66 -9.43 -24.72
CA GLY A 197 -43.97 -9.01 -23.50
C GLY A 197 -43.83 -10.13 -22.46
N ALA A 198 -44.88 -10.94 -22.27
CA ALA A 198 -44.83 -12.10 -21.37
C ALA A 198 -43.84 -13.17 -21.86
N LEU A 199 -43.89 -13.51 -23.15
CA LEU A 199 -42.94 -14.43 -23.80
C LEU A 199 -41.50 -13.90 -23.71
N ALA A 200 -41.30 -12.60 -23.89
CA ALA A 200 -39.99 -11.97 -23.72
C ALA A 200 -39.47 -12.11 -22.28
N GLY A 201 -40.35 -12.09 -21.27
CA GLY A 201 -39.96 -12.33 -19.87
C GLY A 201 -39.37 -13.72 -19.67
N GLU A 202 -40.07 -14.76 -20.13
CA GLU A 202 -39.59 -16.15 -20.02
C GLU A 202 -38.31 -16.39 -20.81
N LEU A 203 -38.25 -15.86 -22.04
CA LEU A 203 -37.06 -15.96 -22.89
C LEU A 203 -35.89 -15.20 -22.28
N ALA A 204 -36.12 -14.03 -21.69
CA ALA A 204 -35.08 -13.27 -21.00
C ALA A 204 -34.44 -14.07 -19.85
N ASP A 205 -35.27 -14.77 -19.05
CA ASP A 205 -34.77 -15.58 -17.95
C ASP A 205 -33.97 -16.79 -18.44
N GLN A 206 -34.38 -17.41 -19.56
CA GLN A 206 -33.62 -18.48 -20.21
C GLN A 206 -32.27 -17.97 -20.77
N LEU A 207 -32.29 -16.84 -21.50
CA LEU A 207 -31.09 -16.22 -22.07
C LEU A 207 -30.13 -15.75 -20.97
N MET A 208 -30.64 -15.20 -19.87
CA MET A 208 -29.85 -14.86 -18.69
C MET A 208 -29.15 -16.10 -18.11
N GLY A 209 -29.88 -17.21 -17.94
CA GLY A 209 -29.30 -18.46 -17.46
C GLY A 209 -28.23 -19.03 -18.40
N GLN A 210 -28.44 -18.92 -19.72
CA GLN A 210 -27.44 -19.32 -20.72
C GLN A 210 -26.21 -18.42 -20.72
N ALA A 211 -26.40 -17.10 -20.71
CA ALA A 211 -25.32 -16.11 -20.67
C ALA A 211 -24.48 -16.26 -19.41
N SER A 212 -25.10 -16.50 -18.24
CA SER A 212 -24.38 -16.73 -16.98
C SER A 212 -23.51 -17.98 -17.04
N ARG A 213 -24.03 -19.09 -17.60
CA ARG A 213 -23.24 -20.33 -17.75
C ARG A 213 -22.11 -20.19 -18.75
N LEU A 214 -22.31 -19.43 -19.82
CA LEU A 214 -21.25 -19.13 -20.78
C LEU A 214 -20.19 -18.23 -20.19
N LEU A 215 -20.59 -17.22 -19.41
CA LEU A 215 -19.66 -16.41 -18.66
C LEU A 215 -18.78 -17.32 -17.80
N GLU A 216 -19.42 -18.15 -16.97
CA GLU A 216 -18.74 -19.06 -16.04
C GLU A 216 -17.78 -20.03 -16.73
N ARG A 217 -18.18 -20.64 -17.83
CA ARG A 217 -17.40 -21.69 -18.50
C ARG A 217 -16.35 -21.16 -19.46
N ASP A 218 -16.68 -20.14 -20.24
CA ASP A 218 -15.91 -19.76 -21.44
C ASP A 218 -15.27 -18.37 -21.35
N LEU A 219 -15.76 -17.47 -20.47
CA LEU A 219 -15.29 -16.09 -20.42
C LEU A 219 -14.61 -15.70 -19.10
N LEU A 220 -14.86 -16.41 -18.00
CA LEU A 220 -14.25 -16.04 -16.71
C LEU A 220 -12.74 -16.19 -16.73
N ASP A 221 -12.18 -17.20 -17.39
CA ASP A 221 -10.72 -17.33 -17.42
C ASP A 221 -10.09 -16.20 -18.26
N ASP A 222 -10.66 -15.88 -19.43
CA ASP A 222 -10.24 -14.75 -20.25
C ASP A 222 -10.43 -13.40 -19.53
N LEU A 223 -11.57 -13.20 -18.86
CA LEU A 223 -11.82 -12.04 -18.01
C LEU A 223 -10.87 -12.00 -16.82
N GLY A 224 -10.51 -13.16 -16.29
CA GLY A 224 -9.55 -13.33 -15.21
C GLY A 224 -8.19 -12.81 -15.62
N GLU A 225 -7.74 -13.11 -16.83
CA GLU A 225 -6.49 -12.57 -17.37
C GLU A 225 -6.56 -11.06 -17.62
N LEU A 226 -7.67 -10.56 -18.19
CA LEU A 226 -7.82 -9.15 -18.55
C LEU A 226 -8.15 -8.22 -17.37
N ALA A 227 -8.83 -8.74 -16.35
CA ALA A 227 -9.13 -8.09 -15.09
C ALA A 227 -8.24 -8.62 -13.96
N ARG A 228 -7.03 -9.08 -14.30
CA ARG A 228 -5.97 -9.36 -13.33
C ARG A 228 -5.25 -8.07 -12.99
N PHE A 229 -5.18 -7.78 -11.70
CA PHE A 229 -4.25 -6.79 -11.17
C PHE A 229 -3.38 -7.47 -10.12
N GLU A 230 -2.08 -7.35 -10.36
CA GLU A 230 -1.05 -7.81 -9.45
C GLU A 230 -0.40 -6.59 -8.83
N PHE A 231 -0.19 -6.68 -7.54
CA PHE A 231 0.56 -5.70 -6.80
C PHE A 231 1.70 -6.45 -6.12
N ASP A 232 2.87 -6.31 -6.72
CA ASP A 232 4.12 -6.83 -6.18
C ASP A 232 4.75 -5.73 -5.31
N LEU A 233 4.86 -6.03 -4.02
CA LEU A 233 5.66 -5.25 -3.11
C LEU A 233 7.14 -5.54 -3.36
N PRO A 234 8.04 -4.55 -3.19
CA PRO A 234 9.47 -4.79 -3.22
C PRO A 234 9.85 -5.97 -2.32
N ASP A 235 10.65 -6.90 -2.83
CA ASP A 235 11.07 -8.13 -2.14
C ASP A 235 11.70 -7.84 -0.78
N GLU A 236 12.26 -6.65 -0.61
CA GLU A 236 12.94 -6.24 0.59
C GLU A 236 12.02 -5.62 1.65
N LEU A 237 10.72 -5.52 1.38
CA LEU A 237 9.72 -5.17 2.39
C LEU A 237 9.34 -6.45 3.14
N PRO A 238 9.64 -6.53 4.45
CA PRO A 238 9.35 -7.73 5.23
C PRO A 238 7.87 -7.75 5.62
N VAL A 239 7.01 -8.14 4.68
CA VAL A 239 5.55 -8.19 4.85
C VAL A 239 5.17 -9.41 5.71
N GLY A 240 4.42 -9.16 6.78
CA GLY A 240 3.88 -10.19 7.67
C GLY A 240 2.41 -10.51 7.40
N ALA A 241 1.62 -9.52 6.99
CA ALA A 241 0.22 -9.70 6.61
C ALA A 241 -0.23 -8.65 5.59
N ILE A 242 -1.20 -9.03 4.77
CA ILE A 242 -1.90 -8.16 3.83
C ILE A 242 -3.39 -8.37 4.10
N THR A 243 -4.15 -7.29 4.24
CA THR A 243 -5.61 -7.32 4.36
C THR A 243 -6.23 -6.42 3.33
N LEU A 244 -7.42 -6.79 2.85
CA LEU A 244 -8.11 -6.09 1.79
C LEU A 244 -9.52 -5.70 2.25
N THR A 245 -9.85 -4.44 2.04
CA THR A 245 -11.14 -3.85 2.38
C THR A 245 -11.73 -3.17 1.17
N ALA A 246 -12.91 -3.60 0.74
CA ALA A 246 -13.62 -3.02 -0.39
C ALA A 246 -14.62 -1.96 0.11
N ALA A 247 -14.14 -0.72 0.28
CA ALA A 247 -14.93 0.43 0.71
C ALA A 247 -15.85 0.94 -0.42
N GLU A 248 -16.71 1.92 -0.14
CA GLU A 248 -17.74 2.39 -1.10
C GLU A 248 -17.19 2.83 -2.47
N ARG A 249 -16.01 3.45 -2.50
CA ARG A 249 -15.38 4.02 -3.71
C ARG A 249 -13.95 3.55 -3.96
N TYR A 250 -13.36 2.86 -2.99
CA TYR A 250 -11.93 2.56 -2.99
C TYR A 250 -11.70 1.10 -2.60
N LEU A 251 -10.66 0.53 -3.18
CA LEU A 251 -10.05 -0.69 -2.69
C LEU A 251 -8.90 -0.31 -1.76
N ASP A 252 -9.02 -0.65 -0.48
CA ASP A 252 -7.98 -0.41 0.50
C ASP A 252 -7.17 -1.70 0.72
N ILE A 253 -5.85 -1.58 0.57
CA ILE A 253 -4.87 -2.64 0.77
C ILE A 253 -4.03 -2.27 1.97
N ASP A 254 -4.26 -2.95 3.07
CA ASP A 254 -3.61 -2.74 4.34
C ASP A 254 -2.45 -3.71 4.51
N LEU A 255 -1.29 -3.18 4.91
CA LEU A 255 -0.04 -3.92 5.02
C LEU A 255 0.44 -3.89 6.46
N ARG A 256 0.86 -5.05 6.96
CA ARG A 256 1.55 -5.18 8.24
C ARG A 256 2.89 -5.84 8.02
N THR A 257 3.97 -5.21 8.48
CA THR A 257 5.33 -5.75 8.39
C THR A 257 5.64 -6.70 9.54
N THR A 258 6.65 -7.53 9.40
CA THR A 258 7.25 -8.30 10.52
C THR A 258 8.21 -7.45 11.36
N LEU A 259 8.52 -6.22 10.91
CA LEU A 259 9.27 -5.25 11.72
C LEU A 259 8.47 -4.85 12.96
N ARG A 260 9.19 -4.51 14.01
CA ARG A 260 8.60 -3.97 15.23
C ARG A 260 8.18 -2.52 14.99
N VAL A 261 6.89 -2.31 14.95
CA VAL A 261 6.21 -1.02 14.84
C VAL A 261 5.35 -0.90 16.09
N GLU A 262 5.57 0.14 16.90
CA GLU A 262 4.81 0.34 18.14
C GLU A 262 3.45 0.92 17.79
N HIS A 263 3.44 1.94 16.93
CA HIS A 263 2.24 2.67 16.52
C HIS A 263 1.95 2.47 15.02
N GLY A 264 0.85 1.78 14.74
CA GLY A 264 0.33 1.61 13.38
C GLY A 264 -0.31 2.90 12.85
N LEU A 265 -0.92 2.81 11.68
CA LEU A 265 -1.79 3.87 11.16
C LEU A 265 -2.99 4.06 12.08
N ALA A 266 -3.43 5.32 12.19
CA ALA A 266 -4.64 5.65 12.93
C ALA A 266 -5.84 4.84 12.38
N PRO A 267 -6.73 4.38 13.26
CA PRO A 267 -7.84 3.53 12.86
C PRO A 267 -8.75 4.25 11.86
N GLY A 268 -9.12 3.52 10.81
CA GLY A 268 -10.00 4.00 9.75
C GLY A 268 -9.30 4.12 8.40
N HIS A 269 -10.05 3.75 7.36
CA HIS A 269 -9.64 3.78 5.96
C HIS A 269 -10.00 5.10 5.27
N ALA A 270 -10.39 6.11 6.04
CA ALA A 270 -10.72 7.41 5.49
C ALA A 270 -9.49 7.98 4.77
N ARG A 271 -9.67 8.29 3.49
CA ARG A 271 -8.68 9.04 2.72
C ARG A 271 -8.46 10.41 3.35
N ARG A 272 -7.25 10.95 3.22
CA ARG A 272 -6.97 12.30 3.70
C ARG A 272 -7.56 13.31 2.71
N ALA A 273 -8.25 14.32 3.22
CA ALA A 273 -9.13 15.18 2.42
C ALA A 273 -8.39 16.05 1.39
N ASN A 274 -7.08 16.26 1.57
CA ASN A 274 -6.29 17.21 0.78
C ASN A 274 -5.80 16.63 -0.57
N LEU A 275 -5.97 15.34 -0.80
CA LEU A 275 -5.56 14.68 -2.03
C LEU A 275 -6.69 14.56 -3.04
N HIS A 276 -6.37 14.73 -4.32
CA HIS A 276 -7.33 14.58 -5.40
C HIS A 276 -7.96 13.16 -5.38
N PRO A 277 -9.29 13.02 -5.54
CA PRO A 277 -9.99 11.74 -5.33
C PRO A 277 -9.56 10.63 -6.30
N ASN A 278 -9.06 10.99 -7.49
CA ASN A 278 -8.62 10.02 -8.49
C ASN A 278 -7.15 9.58 -8.34
N LEU A 279 -6.41 10.07 -7.33
CA LEU A 279 -5.07 9.58 -7.04
C LEU A 279 -5.14 8.28 -6.24
N ILE A 280 -4.18 7.39 -6.43
CA ILE A 280 -3.93 6.33 -5.45
C ILE A 280 -3.33 7.00 -4.22
N GLN A 281 -3.84 6.70 -3.02
CA GLN A 281 -3.29 7.25 -1.79
C GLN A 281 -2.54 6.16 -1.04
N ALA A 282 -1.26 6.38 -0.75
CA ALA A 282 -0.50 5.54 0.16
C ALA A 282 -0.31 6.28 1.49
N ARG A 283 -0.64 5.61 2.61
CA ARG A 283 -0.40 6.07 3.98
C ARG A 283 0.61 5.14 4.64
N ILE A 284 1.58 5.69 5.35
CA ILE A 284 2.60 4.93 6.09
C ILE A 284 2.75 5.56 7.47
N SER A 285 2.70 4.77 8.55
CA SER A 285 2.95 5.32 9.89
C SER A 285 4.41 5.71 10.04
N GLY A 286 4.69 6.77 10.78
CA GLY A 286 6.05 7.25 11.03
C GLY A 286 6.93 6.20 11.71
N ASP A 287 6.39 5.46 12.66
CA ASP A 287 7.06 4.28 13.26
C ASP A 287 7.43 3.24 12.21
N THR A 288 6.57 2.99 11.22
CA THR A 288 6.86 2.07 10.11
C THR A 288 8.01 2.59 9.26
N VAL A 289 8.07 3.91 9.00
CA VAL A 289 9.20 4.53 8.28
C VAL A 289 10.50 4.34 9.06
N ALA A 290 10.51 4.62 10.36
CA ALA A 290 11.68 4.41 11.22
C ALA A 290 12.12 2.94 11.25
N ALA A 291 11.16 2.02 11.38
CA ALA A 291 11.43 0.59 11.36
C ALA A 291 12.04 0.12 10.04
N LEU A 292 11.51 0.59 8.90
CA LEU A 292 12.03 0.31 7.56
C LEU A 292 13.45 0.87 7.38
N ALA A 293 13.72 2.09 7.84
CA ALA A 293 15.06 2.68 7.80
C ALA A 293 16.07 1.86 8.61
N ASN A 294 15.72 1.45 9.83
CA ASN A 294 16.58 0.59 10.65
C ASN A 294 16.80 -0.80 10.03
N HIS A 295 15.78 -1.34 9.34
CA HIS A 295 15.94 -2.57 8.58
C HIS A 295 16.91 -2.38 7.42
N ALA A 296 16.78 -1.31 6.63
CA ALA A 296 17.71 -1.00 5.55
C ALA A 296 19.14 -0.77 6.04
N ILE A 297 19.34 -0.18 7.22
CA ILE A 297 20.65 -0.08 7.88
C ILE A 297 21.24 -1.46 8.17
N ARG A 298 20.44 -2.39 8.72
CA ARG A 298 20.91 -3.77 9.00
C ARG A 298 21.26 -4.54 7.74
N GLU A 299 20.47 -4.38 6.68
CA GLU A 299 20.75 -5.02 5.38
C GLU A 299 21.90 -4.33 4.62
N GLY A 300 22.53 -3.29 5.18
CA GLY A 300 23.65 -2.58 4.57
C GLY A 300 23.28 -1.67 3.40
N ARG A 301 21.98 -1.44 3.16
CA ARG A 301 21.47 -0.53 2.11
C ARG A 301 21.60 0.94 2.50
N ILE A 302 21.51 1.21 3.80
CA ILE A 302 21.86 2.51 4.39
C ILE A 302 23.11 2.29 5.25
N PRO A 303 24.13 3.16 5.16
CA PRO A 303 25.32 3.05 6.00
C PRO A 303 24.96 3.09 7.50
N GLU A 304 25.44 2.09 8.26
CA GLU A 304 25.28 2.06 9.72
C GLU A 304 26.22 3.06 10.41
N ARG A 305 27.38 3.33 9.80
CA ARG A 305 28.47 4.11 10.38
C ARG A 305 28.73 5.41 9.62
N TRP A 306 28.99 6.45 10.38
CA TRP A 306 29.15 7.82 9.90
C TRP A 306 30.33 8.52 10.60
N THR A 307 30.97 9.46 9.90
CA THR A 307 32.01 10.33 10.48
C THR A 307 31.39 11.39 11.40
N LEU A 308 32.21 12.13 12.16
CA LEU A 308 31.71 13.23 13.01
C LEU A 308 31.15 14.40 12.19
N GLU A 309 31.57 14.49 10.93
CA GLU A 309 31.11 15.45 9.93
C GLU A 309 29.78 15.04 9.29
N GLY A 310 29.30 13.82 9.56
CA GLY A 310 28.04 13.30 9.02
C GLY A 310 28.17 12.70 7.62
N GLU A 311 29.35 12.17 7.27
CA GLU A 311 29.57 11.44 6.02
C GLU A 311 29.51 9.93 6.24
N PRO A 312 28.93 9.15 5.33
CA PRO A 312 28.86 7.71 5.47
C PRO A 312 30.26 7.10 5.33
N SER A 313 30.66 6.26 6.29
CA SER A 313 31.98 5.63 6.29
C SER A 313 31.98 4.29 7.00
N PRO A 314 32.53 3.21 6.40
CA PRO A 314 32.61 1.91 7.06
C PRO A 314 33.49 1.94 8.33
N THR A 315 34.37 2.94 8.44
CA THR A 315 35.23 3.17 9.62
C THR A 315 34.74 4.35 10.48
N GLY A 316 33.58 4.93 10.18
CA GLY A 316 33.02 6.08 10.88
C GLY A 316 32.84 5.86 12.39
N GLU A 317 33.02 6.89 13.19
CA GLU A 317 32.99 6.80 14.66
C GLU A 317 31.58 6.75 15.25
N LEU A 318 30.58 7.18 14.48
CA LEU A 318 29.18 7.26 14.89
C LEU A 318 28.39 6.11 14.29
N TYR A 319 27.60 5.44 15.13
CA TYR A 319 26.53 4.53 14.71
C TYR A 319 25.23 5.31 14.62
N ALA A 320 24.45 5.10 13.57
CA ALA A 320 23.18 5.77 13.36
C ALA A 320 21.99 4.81 13.52
N GLY A 321 20.87 5.34 14.01
CA GLY A 321 19.57 4.67 14.06
C GLY A 321 18.45 5.70 13.96
N VAL A 322 17.29 5.26 13.52
CA VAL A 322 16.12 6.13 13.30
C VAL A 322 15.01 5.76 14.26
N GLY A 323 14.37 6.74 14.88
CA GLY A 323 13.20 6.57 15.73
C GLY A 323 12.05 7.46 15.26
N TRP A 324 10.87 7.22 15.82
CA TRP A 324 9.72 8.09 15.66
C TRP A 324 9.06 8.28 17.03
N ALA A 325 8.88 9.54 17.43
CA ALA A 325 8.27 9.91 18.69
C ALA A 325 6.82 10.34 18.43
N GLU A 326 5.90 9.38 18.47
CA GLU A 326 4.47 9.61 18.21
C GLU A 326 3.92 10.78 19.07
N GLY A 327 3.10 11.63 18.45
CA GLY A 327 2.44 12.76 19.11
C GLY A 327 3.34 13.95 19.44
N ALA A 328 4.64 13.88 19.18
CA ALA A 328 5.52 15.05 19.25
C ALA A 328 5.38 15.94 18.00
N SER A 329 5.62 17.25 18.17
CA SER A 329 5.67 18.19 17.05
C SER A 329 6.88 18.01 16.14
N ASP A 330 7.93 17.37 16.65
CA ASP A 330 9.20 17.04 15.99
C ASP A 330 9.46 15.53 16.07
N PRO A 331 8.61 14.70 15.44
CA PRO A 331 8.53 13.28 15.75
C PRO A 331 9.71 12.47 15.19
N LEU A 332 10.42 12.94 14.16
CA LEU A 332 11.53 12.18 13.59
C LEU A 332 12.75 12.21 14.52
N GLU A 333 13.20 11.04 14.96
CA GLU A 333 14.40 10.90 15.79
C GLU A 333 15.58 10.32 15.00
N VAL A 334 16.76 10.94 15.14
CA VAL A 334 18.03 10.36 14.70
C VAL A 334 18.89 10.12 15.93
N HIS A 335 19.18 8.85 16.19
CA HIS A 335 20.04 8.43 17.28
C HIS A 335 21.46 8.25 16.76
N LEU A 336 22.42 8.88 17.44
CA LEU A 336 23.84 8.82 17.11
C LEU A 336 24.62 8.30 18.31
N TRP A 337 25.30 7.17 18.16
CA TRP A 337 26.13 6.58 19.20
C TRP A 337 27.60 6.58 18.83
N LYS A 338 28.44 7.18 19.68
CA LYS A 338 29.88 6.98 19.70
C LYS A 338 30.22 5.96 20.78
N LEU A 339 30.64 4.76 20.38
CA LEU A 339 30.81 3.61 21.28
C LEU A 339 32.23 3.44 21.86
N SER A 340 33.20 4.18 21.32
CA SER A 340 34.61 4.09 21.72
C SER A 340 35.20 5.48 21.90
N SER A 341 36.02 5.68 22.92
CA SER A 341 36.69 6.96 23.30
C SER A 341 35.74 8.17 23.41
N ASP A 342 35.60 8.80 24.58
CA ASP A 342 34.62 9.88 24.79
C ASP A 342 33.18 9.45 24.39
N CYS A 343 32.70 8.31 24.94
CA CYS A 343 31.40 7.73 24.55
C CYS A 343 30.24 8.72 24.68
N ALA A 344 29.36 8.69 23.68
CA ALA A 344 28.23 9.60 23.57
C ALA A 344 27.03 8.91 22.92
N HIS A 345 25.84 9.24 23.39
CA HIS A 345 24.58 8.99 22.70
C HIS A 345 23.87 10.33 22.58
N VAL A 346 23.59 10.75 21.35
CA VAL A 346 22.87 11.97 21.03
C VAL A 346 21.59 11.58 20.30
N VAL A 347 20.47 12.17 20.72
CA VAL A 347 19.20 12.08 19.98
C VAL A 347 18.92 13.44 19.38
N LEU A 348 18.83 13.49 18.06
CA LEU A 348 18.34 14.65 17.31
C LEU A 348 16.86 14.44 17.03
N ARG A 349 16.03 15.46 17.27
CA ARG A 349 14.62 15.48 16.87
C ARG A 349 14.35 16.60 15.90
N GLY A 350 13.54 16.34 14.90
CA GLY A 350 13.18 17.34 13.91
C GLY A 350 11.80 17.10 13.34
N GLU A 351 11.21 18.19 12.82
CA GLU A 351 10.01 18.07 12.03
C GLU A 351 10.37 17.37 10.72
N PRO A 352 9.70 16.25 10.40
CA PRO A 352 9.95 15.56 9.16
C PRO A 352 9.55 16.47 8.00
N HIS A 353 10.33 16.40 6.92
CA HIS A 353 10.15 17.21 5.73
C HIS A 353 9.84 16.28 4.57
N LEU A 354 8.67 16.46 3.94
CA LEU A 354 8.24 15.66 2.80
C LEU A 354 7.48 16.55 1.81
N ARG A 355 8.04 16.78 0.63
CA ARG A 355 7.37 17.54 -0.44
C ARG A 355 7.75 17.03 -1.82
N VAL A 356 6.84 17.16 -2.79
CA VAL A 356 7.17 16.96 -4.21
C VAL A 356 7.63 18.28 -4.79
N VAL A 357 8.86 18.34 -5.32
CA VAL A 357 9.39 19.50 -6.05
C VAL A 357 9.69 19.09 -7.48
N ARG A 358 8.92 19.64 -8.42
CA ARG A 358 8.99 19.30 -9.85
C ARG A 358 8.67 17.83 -10.13
N ARG A 359 9.70 16.97 -10.10
CA ARG A 359 9.62 15.51 -10.34
C ARG A 359 10.51 14.73 -9.37
N GLU A 360 10.93 15.38 -8.29
CA GLU A 360 11.74 14.80 -7.24
C GLU A 360 10.95 14.88 -5.93
N LEU A 361 11.14 13.85 -5.11
CA LEU A 361 10.65 13.82 -3.75
C LEU A 361 11.76 14.35 -2.86
N GLU A 362 11.50 15.47 -2.18
CA GLU A 362 12.34 15.95 -1.10
C GLU A 362 11.91 15.27 0.19
N LEU A 363 12.85 14.59 0.84
CA LEU A 363 12.65 13.91 2.12
C LEU A 363 13.74 14.30 3.11
N GLY A 364 13.38 14.45 4.39
CA GLY A 364 14.36 14.68 5.43
C GLY A 364 13.80 15.40 6.64
N THR A 365 14.53 16.38 7.17
CA THR A 365 14.10 17.23 8.28
C THR A 365 14.75 18.60 8.20
N GLU A 366 13.98 19.64 8.55
CA GLU A 366 14.50 20.99 8.70
C GLU A 366 14.75 21.27 10.18
N GLN A 367 15.91 21.87 10.49
CA GLN A 367 16.26 22.36 11.82
C GLN A 367 16.20 21.34 12.97
N ALA A 368 16.56 20.07 12.74
CA ALA A 368 16.61 19.05 13.79
C ALA A 368 17.52 19.48 14.95
N LYS A 369 17.01 19.44 16.18
CA LYS A 369 17.68 19.93 17.40
C LYS A 369 18.12 18.76 18.27
N VAL A 370 19.13 19.02 19.09
CA VAL A 370 19.55 18.06 20.12
C VAL A 370 18.46 17.97 21.17
N HIS A 371 17.80 16.82 21.24
CA HIS A 371 16.77 16.52 22.24
C HIS A 371 17.40 15.97 23.52
N SER A 372 18.31 15.01 23.41
CA SER A 372 19.00 14.43 24.56
C SER A 372 20.45 14.07 24.26
N VAL A 373 21.28 14.10 25.32
CA VAL A 373 22.70 13.73 25.27
C VAL A 373 23.06 12.93 26.52
N VAL A 374 23.55 11.71 26.32
CA VAL A 374 24.20 10.90 27.34
C VAL A 374 25.68 10.79 26.99
N GLY A 375 26.59 11.13 27.90
CA GLY A 375 28.02 11.06 27.63
C GLY A 375 28.85 11.72 28.73
N SER A 376 30.17 11.80 28.53
CA SER A 376 31.06 12.46 29.47
C SER A 376 30.75 13.96 29.61
N ALA A 377 31.16 14.58 30.72
CA ALA A 377 30.96 16.02 30.95
C ALA A 377 31.56 16.88 29.82
N LYS A 378 32.70 16.45 29.26
CA LYS A 378 33.36 17.09 28.11
C LYS A 378 32.49 17.06 26.86
N VAL A 379 31.85 15.92 26.55
CA VAL A 379 30.93 15.78 25.41
C VAL A 379 29.69 16.66 25.60
N ARG A 380 29.08 16.61 26.79
CA ARG A 380 27.89 17.44 27.10
C ARG A 380 28.20 18.92 26.97
N ALA A 381 29.34 19.37 27.48
CA ALA A 381 29.79 20.75 27.34
C ALA A 381 30.04 21.11 25.87
N GLY A 382 30.80 20.28 25.13
CA GLY A 382 31.11 20.49 23.72
C GLY A 382 29.87 20.66 22.84
N LEU A 383 28.83 19.84 23.06
CA LEU A 383 27.56 19.97 22.35
C LEU A 383 26.81 21.25 22.73
N PHE A 384 26.73 21.61 24.01
CA PHE A 384 26.08 22.84 24.49
C PHE A 384 26.70 24.14 23.94
N PHE A 385 28.01 24.11 23.67
CA PHE A 385 28.74 25.24 23.08
C PHE A 385 28.85 25.17 21.55
N SER A 386 28.47 24.05 20.92
CA SER A 386 28.47 23.90 19.47
C SER A 386 27.36 24.72 18.80
N LYS A 387 27.66 25.30 17.62
CA LYS A 387 26.66 26.00 16.79
C LYS A 387 25.59 25.04 16.25
N ALA A 388 25.93 23.76 16.03
CA ALA A 388 25.01 22.74 15.52
C ALA A 388 23.84 22.48 16.50
N ALA A 389 24.14 22.34 17.80
CA ALA A 389 23.10 22.18 18.82
C ALA A 389 22.19 23.42 18.96
N ARG A 390 22.69 24.62 18.62
CA ARG A 390 21.94 25.90 18.76
C ARG A 390 21.14 26.29 17.52
N ARG A 391 21.58 25.90 16.31
CA ARG A 391 20.95 26.29 15.03
C ARG A 391 20.09 25.19 14.41
N GLY A 392 20.22 23.96 14.89
CA GLY A 392 19.59 22.79 14.30
C GLY A 392 20.33 22.33 13.03
N VAL A 393 20.15 21.07 12.68
CA VAL A 393 20.72 20.43 11.49
C VAL A 393 19.59 20.22 10.49
N SER A 394 19.79 20.66 9.25
CA SER A 394 18.84 20.35 8.17
C SER A 394 19.48 19.29 7.28
N LEU A 395 18.74 18.21 7.04
CA LEU A 395 19.13 17.14 6.15
C LEU A 395 17.98 16.97 5.17
N ILE A 396 18.19 17.30 3.90
CA ILE A 396 17.18 17.14 2.86
C ILE A 396 17.86 16.39 1.72
N GLU A 397 17.28 15.25 1.37
CA GLU A 397 17.68 14.45 0.22
C GLU A 397 16.60 14.53 -0.86
N ARG A 398 17.05 14.40 -2.11
CA ARG A 398 16.16 14.37 -3.28
C ARG A 398 16.27 13.03 -3.97
N THR A 399 15.14 12.39 -4.17
CA THR A 399 15.04 11.14 -4.91
C THR A 399 14.01 11.25 -6.04
N ALA A 400 14.03 10.29 -6.97
CA ALA A 400 13.04 10.25 -8.04
C ALA A 400 11.62 10.11 -7.46
N ALA A 401 10.69 10.96 -7.90
CA ALA A 401 9.28 10.89 -7.51
C ALA A 401 8.47 9.96 -8.42
N SER A 402 9.10 8.95 -9.03
CA SER A 402 8.41 8.05 -9.95
C SER A 402 9.05 6.67 -9.99
N THR A 403 8.23 5.63 -10.12
CA THR A 403 8.65 4.25 -10.32
C THR A 403 7.81 3.57 -11.39
N GLU A 404 8.38 2.58 -12.07
CA GLU A 404 7.62 1.70 -12.96
C GLU A 404 6.88 0.65 -12.12
N VAL A 405 5.65 0.33 -12.49
CA VAL A 405 4.83 -0.74 -11.91
C VAL A 405 4.17 -1.52 -13.05
N GLU A 406 4.05 -2.83 -12.91
CA GLU A 406 3.32 -3.65 -13.87
C GLU A 406 1.89 -3.86 -13.40
N ILE A 407 0.91 -3.60 -14.28
CA ILE A 407 -0.50 -3.82 -13.96
C ILE A 407 -1.20 -4.39 -15.20
N GLY A 408 -1.79 -5.59 -15.06
CA GLY A 408 -2.47 -6.28 -16.16
C GLY A 408 -1.55 -6.49 -17.38
N GLY A 409 -0.30 -6.88 -17.15
CA GLY A 409 0.72 -7.09 -18.18
C GLY A 409 1.18 -5.81 -18.89
N THR A 410 0.86 -4.63 -18.35
CA THR A 410 1.25 -3.33 -18.90
C THR A 410 2.14 -2.59 -17.91
N THR A 411 3.33 -2.17 -18.36
CA THR A 411 4.20 -1.29 -17.57
C THR A 411 3.61 0.12 -17.53
N MET A 412 3.30 0.59 -16.31
CA MET A 412 2.80 1.91 -15.99
C MET A 412 3.86 2.66 -15.20
N ASN A 413 3.92 3.98 -15.35
CA ASN A 413 4.70 4.87 -14.50
C ASN A 413 3.80 5.39 -13.37
N ALA A 414 4.14 5.04 -12.13
CA ALA A 414 3.55 5.56 -10.91
C ALA A 414 4.37 6.77 -10.43
N GLN A 415 3.82 7.97 -10.60
CA GLN A 415 4.44 9.22 -10.18
C GLN A 415 3.82 9.72 -8.88
N ILE A 416 4.64 10.09 -7.89
CA ILE A 416 4.20 10.81 -6.70
C ILE A 416 3.84 12.24 -7.14
N ALA A 417 2.55 12.53 -7.20
CA ALA A 417 1.99 13.82 -7.57
C ALA A 417 1.80 14.75 -6.37
N ALA A 418 1.67 14.17 -5.17
CA ALA A 418 1.57 14.89 -3.91
C ALA A 418 2.21 14.08 -2.78
N ALA A 419 2.79 14.77 -1.81
CA ALA A 419 3.37 14.17 -0.62
C ALA A 419 3.23 15.16 0.53
N GLU A 420 2.71 14.69 1.66
CA GLU A 420 2.53 15.49 2.86
C GLU A 420 2.69 14.64 4.12
N ILE A 421 2.82 15.31 5.25
CA ILE A 421 2.85 14.69 6.57
C ILE A 421 1.58 15.15 7.30
N ASP A 422 0.78 14.19 7.75
CA ASP A 422 -0.47 14.44 8.47
C ASP A 422 -0.41 13.75 9.83
N GLY A 423 -0.06 14.54 10.86
CA GLY A 423 0.26 14.01 12.18
C GLY A 423 1.48 13.08 12.12
N ASP A 424 1.29 11.84 12.59
CA ASP A 424 2.32 10.80 12.62
C ASP A 424 2.34 9.93 11.35
N GLU A 425 1.70 10.37 10.27
CA GLU A 425 1.60 9.61 9.03
C GLU A 425 2.24 10.35 7.85
N LEU A 426 2.92 9.59 7.01
CA LEU A 426 3.33 10.05 5.69
C LEU A 426 2.24 9.68 4.69
N VAL A 427 1.81 10.66 3.90
CA VAL A 427 0.72 10.51 2.94
C VAL A 427 1.23 10.86 1.55
N LEU A 428 1.13 9.92 0.62
CA LEU A 428 1.56 10.05 -0.76
C LEU A 428 0.36 9.91 -1.70
N GLY A 429 0.21 10.86 -2.63
CA GLY A 429 -0.71 10.79 -3.75
C GLY A 429 0.01 10.35 -5.02
N LEU A 430 -0.34 9.19 -5.55
CA LEU A 430 0.28 8.57 -6.72
C LEU A 430 -0.65 8.70 -7.93
N GLN A 431 -0.08 9.12 -9.05
CA GLN A 431 -0.71 9.18 -10.36
C GLN A 431 -0.13 8.09 -11.26
N LEU A 432 -0.99 7.28 -11.86
CA LEU A 432 -0.57 6.31 -12.87
C LEU A 432 -0.66 6.90 -14.27
N SER A 433 0.37 6.66 -15.07
CA SER A 433 0.42 7.00 -16.50
C SER A 433 1.06 5.86 -17.28
N PRO A 434 0.77 5.68 -18.59
CA PRO A 434 1.49 4.69 -19.39
C PRO A 434 3.00 4.98 -19.37
N ALA A 435 3.82 3.95 -19.17
CA ALA A 435 5.27 4.12 -19.27
C ALA A 435 5.63 4.52 -20.72
N PRO A 436 6.59 5.45 -20.92
CA PRO A 436 7.05 5.79 -22.26
C PRO A 436 7.61 4.53 -22.92
N ALA A 437 7.14 4.21 -24.13
CA ALA A 437 7.65 3.06 -24.88
C ALA A 437 9.18 3.16 -24.95
N LYS A 438 9.90 2.15 -24.42
CA LYS A 438 11.35 2.06 -24.57
C LYS A 438 11.62 2.06 -26.07
N ARG A 439 12.10 3.19 -26.60
CA ARG A 439 12.58 3.25 -27.98
C ARG A 439 13.75 2.28 -28.04
N GLY A 440 13.55 1.15 -28.73
CA GLY A 440 14.60 0.16 -28.96
C GLY A 440 15.85 0.86 -29.45
N ARG A 441 16.97 0.63 -28.75
CA ARG A 441 18.29 0.97 -29.24
C ARG A 441 18.78 -0.12 -30.17
#